data_AF-A0A499VJ78-F1
#
_entry.id   AF-A0A499VJ78-F1
#
_cell.length_a   1.000
_cell.length_b   1.000
_cell.length_c   1.000
_cell.angle_alpha   90.00
_cell.angle_beta   90.00
_cell.angle_gamma   90.00
#
_symmetry.space_group_name_H-M   'P 1'
#
loop_
_entity.id
_entity.type
_entity.pdbx_description
1 polymer ?
#
loop_
_entity_poly.entity_id
_entity_poly.type
_entity_poly.pdbx_seq_one_letter_code
_entity_poly.pdbx_strand_id
1 'polypeptide(L)'
;MRPRTTALLALATAAALTATGCAAQDSTSAATKNGTTQVTLALDWTPNTNHTGIYVAQQKGWFKDAGIDLRIVPYGSTAPETLVANHKADFGISYQEGVTTARSAGQDITSVYAVTQKTNVTVSVRADRDDIKSPRTWTARRTPASAPRTRRPCSRRSSRRTAARATSSRSR
;
A
#
# COMPACT_ATOMS: atom_id res chain seq x y z
N MET A 1 78.40 2.68 19.40
CA MET A 1 77.74 3.98 19.70
C MET A 1 76.72 4.27 18.61
N ARG A 2 75.45 4.45 19.02
CA ARG A 2 74.29 5.21 18.47
C ARG A 2 74.27 5.64 16.97
N PRO A 3 73.08 5.84 16.36
CA PRO A 3 71.80 5.13 16.51
C PRO A 3 71.05 4.90 15.16
N ARG A 4 70.28 3.80 15.05
CA ARG A 4 69.41 3.46 13.89
C ARG A 4 67.96 3.99 14.06
N THR A 5 67.78 5.25 14.48
CA THR A 5 66.47 5.75 14.97
C THR A 5 65.87 6.90 14.16
N THR A 6 66.11 6.99 12.86
CA THR A 6 65.54 8.07 12.00
C THR A 6 64.51 7.61 10.97
N ALA A 7 64.02 6.37 11.05
CA ALA A 7 63.02 5.84 10.09
C ALA A 7 61.61 5.64 10.68
N LEU A 8 61.31 6.21 11.86
CA LEU A 8 60.02 6.04 12.55
C LEU A 8 59.24 7.36 12.77
N LEU A 9 59.66 8.48 12.17
CA LEU A 9 59.00 9.79 12.29
C LEU A 9 58.25 10.25 11.02
N ALA A 10 57.90 9.34 10.11
CA ALA A 10 57.10 9.65 8.92
C ALA A 10 55.71 8.99 8.95
N LEU A 11 55.19 8.72 10.16
CA LEU A 11 53.91 8.01 10.37
C LEU A 11 52.88 8.83 11.17
N ALA A 12 52.94 10.17 11.16
CA ALA A 12 52.12 10.97 12.07
C ALA A 12 51.48 12.25 11.51
N THR A 13 51.48 12.50 10.19
CA THR A 13 50.92 13.77 9.64
C THR A 13 50.00 13.62 8.42
N ALA A 14 49.55 12.41 8.07
CA ALA A 14 48.63 12.18 6.93
C ALA A 14 47.22 11.68 7.32
N ALA A 15 46.84 11.75 8.60
CA ALA A 15 45.57 11.20 9.11
C ALA A 15 44.53 12.26 9.55
N ALA A 16 44.66 13.53 9.13
CA ALA A 16 43.86 14.63 9.68
C ALA A 16 42.95 15.37 8.68
N LEU A 17 42.78 14.90 7.44
CA LEU A 17 41.88 15.54 6.48
C LEU A 17 41.10 14.49 5.69
N THR A 18 39.83 14.25 6.06
CA THR A 18 38.69 13.87 5.17
C THR A 18 37.42 13.43 5.90
N ALA A 19 37.32 13.52 7.24
CA ALA A 19 36.09 13.19 7.98
C ALA A 19 35.00 14.29 7.99
N THR A 20 35.01 15.20 7.01
CA THR A 20 33.98 16.26 6.87
C THR A 20 33.19 16.05 5.58
N GLY A 21 32.60 14.87 5.43
CA GLY A 21 31.63 14.55 4.40
C GLY A 21 30.23 14.70 4.97
N CYS A 22 29.54 15.77 4.59
CA CYS A 22 28.22 16.18 5.02
C CYS A 22 27.25 15.03 5.30
N ALA A 23 26.77 14.95 6.54
CA ALA A 23 25.47 14.42 6.82
C ALA A 23 24.45 15.26 6.01
N ALA A 24 23.96 14.69 4.90
CA ALA A 24 22.76 15.16 4.25
C ALA A 24 21.60 14.92 5.22
N GLN A 25 21.37 15.91 6.09
CA GLN A 25 20.16 15.99 6.90
C GLN A 25 19.04 16.45 5.97
N ASP A 26 18.38 15.49 5.31
CA ASP A 26 16.99 15.67 4.89
C ASP A 26 16.11 15.71 6.15
N SER A 27 16.23 16.81 6.88
CA SER A 27 15.35 17.12 7.99
C SER A 27 14.11 17.79 7.42
N THR A 28 13.19 16.97 6.92
CA THR A 28 11.78 17.35 6.83
C THR A 28 11.31 17.59 8.28
N SER A 29 11.54 18.82 8.76
CA SER A 29 11.20 19.20 10.12
C SER A 29 9.69 19.16 10.27
N ALA A 30 9.19 18.12 10.95
CA ALA A 30 7.87 18.16 11.53
C ALA A 30 7.78 19.44 12.38
N ALA A 31 6.75 20.24 12.15
CA ALA A 31 6.61 21.54 12.80
C ALA A 31 6.39 21.33 14.31
N THR A 32 7.48 21.41 15.09
CA THR A 32 7.43 21.36 16.55
C THR A 32 6.83 22.66 17.07
N LYS A 33 5.54 22.65 17.41
CA LYS A 33 4.94 23.73 18.21
C LYS A 33 4.92 23.28 19.67
N ASN A 34 5.49 24.09 20.56
CA ASN A 34 5.51 23.86 22.02
C ASN A 34 6.25 22.61 22.50
N GLY A 35 7.27 22.14 21.78
CA GLY A 35 8.03 20.94 22.16
C GLY A 35 7.35 19.61 21.81
N THR A 36 6.18 19.67 21.16
CA THR A 36 5.48 18.48 20.63
C THR A 36 5.51 18.46 19.11
N THR A 37 5.67 17.26 18.54
CA THR A 37 5.60 16.98 17.11
C THR A 37 4.14 16.89 16.69
N GLN A 38 3.72 17.75 15.76
CA GLN A 38 2.38 17.66 15.18
C GLN A 38 2.30 16.42 14.27
N VAL A 39 1.30 15.58 14.49
CA VAL A 39 1.06 14.36 13.70
C VAL A 39 -0.41 14.32 13.27
N THR A 40 -0.64 14.03 12.00
CA THR A 40 -1.96 13.91 11.39
C THR A 40 -2.29 12.46 11.03
N LEU A 41 -3.48 12.01 11.43
CA LEU A 41 -3.96 10.64 11.19
C LEU A 41 -5.25 10.64 10.38
N ALA A 42 -5.21 10.07 9.17
CA ALA A 42 -6.38 9.82 8.33
C ALA A 42 -7.09 8.52 8.72
N LEU A 43 -8.40 8.60 8.95
CA LEU A 43 -9.24 7.42 9.17
C LEU A 43 -9.72 6.85 7.83
N ASP A 44 -9.82 5.53 7.77
CA ASP A 44 -10.41 4.74 6.68
C ASP A 44 -11.93 4.90 6.61
N TRP A 45 -12.59 5.04 7.76
CA TRP A 45 -14.04 5.04 7.85
C TRP A 45 -14.57 5.86 9.03
N THR A 46 -15.90 5.91 9.16
CA THR A 46 -16.57 6.40 10.35
C THR A 46 -16.01 5.72 11.61
N PRO A 47 -15.76 6.47 12.70
CA PRO A 47 -15.24 5.92 13.95
C PRO A 47 -15.98 4.66 14.41
N ASN A 48 -15.23 3.59 14.65
CA ASN A 48 -15.72 2.29 15.10
C ASN A 48 -14.71 1.64 16.05
N THR A 49 -14.97 0.42 16.47
CA THR A 49 -14.17 -0.28 17.49
C THR A 49 -12.69 -0.45 17.11
N ASN A 50 -12.35 -0.49 15.82
CA ASN A 50 -10.95 -0.58 15.37
C ASN A 50 -10.13 0.65 15.80
N HIS A 51 -10.77 1.81 15.99
CA HIS A 51 -10.11 3.08 16.34
C HIS A 51 -10.02 3.32 17.86
N THR A 52 -10.59 2.42 18.68
CA THR A 52 -10.70 2.62 20.13
C THR A 52 -9.35 2.93 20.78
N GLY A 53 -8.30 2.19 20.42
CA GLY A 53 -6.97 2.39 21.00
C GLY A 53 -6.42 3.81 20.76
N ILE A 54 -6.69 4.38 19.59
CA ILE A 54 -6.25 5.73 19.21
C ILE A 54 -7.00 6.78 20.05
N TYR A 55 -8.33 6.68 20.12
CA TYR A 55 -9.15 7.63 20.88
C TYR A 55 -8.89 7.53 22.39
N VAL A 56 -8.72 6.32 22.93
CA VAL A 56 -8.37 6.12 24.35
C VAL A 56 -6.98 6.70 24.63
N ALA A 57 -5.98 6.45 23.79
CA ALA A 57 -4.64 7.03 23.96
C ALA A 57 -4.67 8.57 23.91
N GLN A 58 -5.47 9.16 23.02
CA GLN A 58 -5.66 10.60 22.95
C GLN A 58 -6.33 11.15 24.20
N GLN A 59 -7.41 10.51 24.69
CA GLN A 59 -8.12 10.93 25.90
C GLN A 59 -7.28 10.76 27.17
N LYS A 60 -6.44 9.71 27.24
CA LYS A 60 -5.54 9.44 28.35
C LYS A 60 -4.26 10.29 28.33
N GLY A 61 -4.01 11.04 27.25
CA GLY A 61 -2.84 11.92 27.13
C GLY A 61 -1.56 11.22 26.66
N TRP A 62 -1.60 9.93 26.33
CA TRP A 62 -0.39 9.15 26.00
C TRP A 62 0.36 9.68 24.78
N PHE A 63 -0.33 10.26 23.80
CA PHE A 63 0.35 10.95 22.70
C PHE A 63 1.11 12.18 23.18
N LYS A 64 0.51 12.99 24.06
CA LYS A 64 1.17 14.17 24.63
C LYS A 64 2.38 13.80 25.48
N ASP A 65 2.26 12.73 26.29
CA ASP A 65 3.36 12.18 27.09
C ASP A 65 4.52 11.71 26.20
N ALA A 66 4.22 11.20 25.01
CA ALA A 66 5.19 10.83 23.98
C ALA A 66 5.69 12.03 23.14
N GLY A 67 5.30 13.26 23.47
CA GLY A 67 5.68 14.46 22.70
C GLY A 67 4.96 14.60 21.36
N ILE A 68 3.78 14.00 21.18
CA ILE A 68 2.99 13.99 19.95
C ILE A 68 1.69 14.78 20.15
N ASP A 69 1.47 15.77 19.28
CA ASP A 69 0.17 16.44 19.13
C ASP A 69 -0.61 15.79 17.98
N LEU A 70 -1.40 14.77 18.31
CA LEU A 70 -2.17 14.00 17.34
C LEU A 70 -3.45 14.72 16.92
N ARG A 71 -3.56 15.00 15.61
CA ARG A 71 -4.77 15.48 14.94
C ARG A 71 -5.37 14.39 14.06
N ILE A 72 -6.57 13.93 14.40
CA ILE A 72 -7.33 13.00 13.57
C ILE A 72 -8.08 13.83 12.51
N VAL A 73 -7.85 13.54 11.22
CA VAL A 73 -8.57 14.20 10.12
C VAL A 73 -9.94 13.53 9.91
N PRO A 74 -10.98 14.28 9.54
CA PRO A 74 -12.27 13.69 9.20
C PRO A 74 -12.12 12.65 8.09
N TYR A 75 -12.83 11.52 8.24
CA TYR A 75 -12.96 10.55 7.16
C TYR A 75 -13.72 11.19 5.98
N GLY A 76 -13.44 10.73 4.75
CA GLY A 76 -14.04 11.30 3.55
C GLY A 76 -13.88 10.39 2.35
N SER A 77 -14.19 10.92 1.17
CA SER A 77 -14.12 10.15 -0.09
C SER A 77 -12.69 9.85 -0.55
N THR A 78 -11.71 10.60 -0.04
CA THR A 78 -10.29 10.38 -0.37
C THR A 78 -9.73 9.27 0.50
N ALA A 79 -9.19 8.24 -0.13
CA ALA A 79 -8.59 7.11 0.57
C ALA A 79 -7.35 7.56 1.40
N PRO A 80 -7.13 7.04 2.62
CA PRO A 80 -6.01 7.40 3.47
C PRO A 80 -4.64 7.22 2.81
N GLU A 81 -4.47 6.19 1.97
CA GLU A 81 -3.25 5.93 1.20
C GLU A 81 -2.90 7.11 0.29
N THR A 82 -3.92 7.72 -0.33
CA THR A 82 -3.74 8.90 -1.18
C THR A 82 -3.35 10.13 -0.35
N LEU A 83 -3.91 10.29 0.84
CA LEU A 83 -3.56 11.40 1.73
C LEU A 83 -2.12 11.27 2.25
N VAL A 84 -1.70 10.07 2.62
CA VAL A 84 -0.33 9.79 3.08
C VAL A 84 0.68 9.94 1.95
N ALA A 85 0.41 9.34 0.78
CA ALA A 85 1.29 9.43 -0.39
C ALA A 85 1.50 10.87 -0.89
N ASN A 86 0.53 11.76 -0.68
CA ASN A 86 0.62 13.17 -1.05
C ASN A 86 1.06 14.09 0.12
N HIS A 87 1.55 13.52 1.23
CA HIS A 87 1.97 14.24 2.42
C HIS A 87 0.91 15.19 2.98
N LYS A 88 -0.38 14.81 2.85
CA LYS A 88 -1.53 15.52 3.46
C LYS A 88 -1.94 14.92 4.81
N ALA A 89 -1.50 13.70 5.09
CA ALA A 89 -1.56 13.07 6.40
C ALA A 89 -0.23 12.36 6.68
N ASP A 90 0.21 12.30 7.93
CA ASP A 90 1.44 11.60 8.33
C ASP A 90 1.21 10.09 8.44
N PHE A 91 0.05 9.70 8.98
CA PHE A 91 -0.39 8.33 9.10
C PHE A 91 -1.80 8.15 8.56
N GLY A 92 -2.13 6.92 8.18
CA GLY A 92 -3.47 6.52 7.77
C GLY A 92 -3.82 5.13 8.29
N ILE A 93 -5.07 4.93 8.67
CA ILE A 93 -5.63 3.58 8.82
C ILE A 93 -6.05 3.11 7.43
N SER A 94 -5.67 1.89 7.08
CA SER A 94 -5.86 1.35 5.74
C SER A 94 -6.04 -0.17 5.84
N TYR A 95 -6.40 -0.79 4.73
CA TYR A 95 -6.57 -2.22 4.57
C TYR A 95 -5.42 -2.82 3.75
N GLN A 96 -5.17 -4.12 3.93
CA GLN A 96 -4.05 -4.80 3.27
C GLN A 96 -4.12 -4.70 1.74
N GLU A 97 -5.30 -4.78 1.14
CA GLU A 97 -5.48 -4.63 -0.31
C GLU A 97 -5.23 -3.19 -0.78
N GLY A 98 -5.63 -2.20 0.01
CA GLY A 98 -5.41 -0.78 -0.28
C GLY A 98 -3.92 -0.45 -0.33
N VAL A 99 -3.18 -0.81 0.73
CA VAL A 99 -1.71 -0.64 0.78
C VAL A 99 -1.02 -1.38 -0.37
N THR A 100 -1.42 -2.63 -0.64
CA THR A 100 -0.82 -3.43 -1.72
C THR A 100 -1.02 -2.80 -3.09
N THR A 101 -2.23 -2.28 -3.35
CA THR A 101 -2.58 -1.62 -4.61
C THR A 101 -1.80 -0.33 -4.78
N ALA A 102 -1.75 0.51 -3.75
CA ALA A 102 -1.02 1.77 -3.74
C ALA A 102 0.49 1.57 -3.96
N ARG A 103 1.11 0.61 -3.25
CA ARG A 103 2.52 0.22 -3.49
C ARG A 103 2.76 -0.26 -4.91
N SER A 104 1.86 -1.07 -5.44
CA SER A 104 1.96 -1.58 -6.82
C SER A 104 1.83 -0.48 -7.86
N ALA A 105 1.14 0.62 -7.52
CA ALA A 105 1.05 1.83 -8.32
C ALA A 105 2.25 2.79 -8.11
N GLY A 106 3.26 2.41 -7.33
CA GLY A 106 4.47 3.20 -7.08
C GLY A 106 4.32 4.30 -6.02
N GLN A 107 3.25 4.29 -5.22
CA GLN A 107 3.10 5.24 -4.11
C GLN A 107 4.06 4.90 -2.97
N ASP A 108 4.71 5.94 -2.43
CA ASP A 108 5.61 5.81 -1.29
C ASP A 108 4.84 5.79 0.03
N ILE A 109 4.28 4.62 0.33
CA ILE A 109 3.62 4.32 1.60
C ILE A 109 4.24 3.07 2.21
N THR A 110 4.15 2.89 3.52
CA THR A 110 4.60 1.66 4.20
C THR A 110 3.64 1.31 5.33
N SER A 111 3.24 0.04 5.41
CA SER A 111 2.47 -0.46 6.55
C SER A 111 3.39 -0.66 7.75
N VAL A 112 3.14 0.05 8.85
CA VAL A 112 3.98 0.02 10.06
C VAL A 112 3.37 -0.78 11.21
N TYR A 113 2.06 -1.02 11.20
CA TYR A 113 1.35 -1.70 12.28
C TYR A 113 0.05 -2.36 11.78
N ALA A 114 -0.24 -3.56 12.28
CA ALA A 114 -1.49 -4.26 12.01
C ALA A 114 -2.44 -4.14 13.20
N VAL A 115 -3.49 -3.31 13.07
CA VAL A 115 -4.54 -3.15 14.10
C VAL A 115 -5.25 -4.47 14.38
N THR A 116 -5.54 -5.24 13.32
CA THR A 116 -6.10 -6.59 13.42
C THR A 116 -5.11 -7.61 12.87
N GLN A 117 -4.74 -8.60 13.68
CA GLN A 117 -3.73 -9.62 13.32
C GLN A 117 -4.25 -10.65 12.31
N LYS A 118 -5.57 -10.84 12.25
CA LYS A 118 -6.25 -11.70 11.28
C LYS A 118 -7.38 -10.91 10.65
N THR A 119 -7.63 -11.16 9.37
CA THR A 119 -8.73 -10.50 8.67
C THR A 119 -10.07 -10.92 9.26
N ASN A 120 -10.93 -9.94 9.55
CA ASN A 120 -12.33 -10.10 9.90
C ASN A 120 -13.26 -9.68 8.74
N VAL A 121 -12.69 -9.34 7.57
CA VAL A 121 -13.44 -9.00 6.38
C VAL A 121 -14.14 -10.27 5.88
N THR A 122 -15.46 -10.19 5.78
CA THR A 122 -16.30 -11.32 5.36
C THR A 122 -17.37 -10.84 4.40
N VAL A 123 -17.77 -11.72 3.48
CA VAL A 123 -18.96 -11.48 2.68
C VAL A 123 -20.16 -11.93 3.48
N SER A 124 -20.94 -10.95 3.95
CA SER A 124 -22.17 -11.20 4.69
C SER A 124 -23.39 -11.08 3.78
N VAL A 125 -24.35 -11.98 3.95
CA VAL A 125 -25.65 -11.96 3.25
C VAL A 125 -26.77 -12.06 4.27
N ARG A 126 -27.98 -11.62 3.89
CA ARG A 126 -29.17 -11.79 4.74
C ARG A 126 -29.43 -13.28 4.97
N ALA A 127 -29.77 -13.64 6.21
CA ALA A 127 -29.93 -15.05 6.61
C ALA A 127 -31.06 -15.79 5.87
N ASP A 128 -32.10 -15.08 5.45
CA ASP A 128 -33.24 -15.60 4.69
C ASP A 128 -32.95 -15.83 3.19
N ARG A 129 -31.70 -15.60 2.75
CA ARG A 129 -31.27 -15.84 1.37
C ARG A 129 -30.81 -17.29 1.20
N ASP A 130 -31.69 -18.13 0.66
CA ASP A 130 -31.35 -19.52 0.34
C ASP A 130 -30.61 -19.70 -0.98
N ASP A 131 -30.60 -18.68 -1.81
CA ASP A 131 -29.96 -18.68 -3.12
C ASP A 131 -28.47 -18.33 -3.10
N ILE A 132 -27.94 -17.83 -1.98
CA ILE A 132 -26.52 -17.50 -1.82
C ILE A 132 -25.91 -18.30 -0.67
N LYS A 133 -25.38 -19.50 -0.99
CA LYS A 133 -24.72 -20.40 -0.02
C LYS A 133 -23.22 -20.60 -0.27
N SER A 134 -22.71 -20.23 -1.45
CA SER A 134 -21.28 -20.32 -1.77
C SER A 134 -20.91 -19.35 -2.90
N PRO A 135 -19.62 -19.00 -3.09
CA PRO A 135 -19.20 -18.11 -4.19
C PRO A 135 -19.67 -18.55 -5.59
N ARG A 136 -19.85 -19.86 -5.83
CA ARG A 136 -20.38 -20.40 -7.09
C ARG A 136 -21.77 -19.87 -7.43
N THR A 137 -22.58 -19.58 -6.43
CA THR A 137 -23.96 -19.10 -6.61
C THR A 137 -24.03 -17.64 -7.07
N TRP A 138 -22.93 -16.90 -6.99
CA TRP A 138 -22.88 -15.47 -7.31
C TRP A 138 -22.88 -15.19 -8.82
N THR A 139 -22.38 -16.13 -9.63
CA THR A 139 -22.13 -15.92 -11.07
C THR A 139 -23.41 -15.89 -11.91
N ALA A 140 -24.53 -16.42 -11.40
CA ALA A 140 -25.77 -16.54 -12.15
C ALA A 140 -26.70 -15.30 -12.09
N ARG A 141 -26.33 -14.24 -11.37
CA ARG A 141 -27.25 -13.12 -11.05
C ARG A 141 -26.78 -11.72 -11.43
N ARG A 142 -25.83 -11.58 -12.37
CA ARG A 142 -25.67 -10.32 -13.13
C ARG A 142 -26.40 -10.43 -14.45
N THR A 143 -27.71 -10.44 -14.40
CA THR A 143 -28.53 -10.01 -15.52
C THR A 143 -29.79 -9.41 -14.91
N PRO A 144 -30.10 -8.12 -15.16
CA PRO A 144 -31.49 -7.72 -15.14
C PRO A 144 -32.23 -8.71 -16.05
N ALA A 145 -33.39 -9.18 -15.62
CA ALA A 145 -34.26 -10.02 -16.42
C ALA A 145 -34.76 -9.24 -17.65
N SER A 146 -33.89 -9.06 -18.64
CA SER A 146 -34.17 -8.46 -19.94
C SER A 146 -33.02 -8.77 -20.91
N ALA A 147 -32.73 -10.06 -21.10
CA ALA A 147 -32.00 -10.52 -22.26
C ALA A 147 -32.67 -11.82 -22.74
N PRO A 148 -33.11 -11.91 -24.01
CA PRO A 148 -33.76 -13.12 -24.51
C PRO A 148 -32.81 -14.31 -24.35
N ARG A 149 -33.33 -15.42 -23.80
CA ARG A 149 -32.63 -16.70 -23.75
C ARG A 149 -32.46 -17.26 -25.17
N THR A 150 -31.53 -16.71 -25.95
CA THR A 150 -30.99 -17.41 -27.12
C THR A 150 -29.73 -18.14 -26.70
N ARG A 151 -29.91 -19.35 -26.17
CA ARG A 151 -28.85 -20.35 -26.13
C ARG A 151 -28.39 -20.60 -27.57
N ARG A 152 -27.19 -20.14 -27.92
CA ARG A 152 -26.42 -20.74 -29.01
C ARG A 152 -25.27 -21.53 -28.38
N PRO A 153 -25.17 -22.85 -28.62
CA PRO A 153 -24.09 -23.63 -28.07
C PRO A 153 -22.78 -23.18 -28.73
N CYS A 154 -21.77 -23.03 -27.90
CA CYS A 154 -20.39 -22.76 -28.27
C CYS A 154 -19.94 -23.85 -29.28
N SER A 155 -19.95 -23.53 -30.57
CA SER A 155 -19.44 -24.43 -31.60
C SER A 155 -17.93 -24.38 -31.58
N ARG A 156 -17.38 -25.29 -30.79
CA ARG A 156 -16.04 -25.88 -30.91
C ARG A 156 -15.76 -26.15 -32.40
N ARG A 157 -15.03 -25.27 -33.09
CA ARG A 157 -14.51 -25.54 -34.44
C ARG A 157 -13.02 -25.80 -34.36
N SER A 158 -12.68 -26.99 -33.87
CA SER A 158 -11.38 -27.59 -34.12
C SER A 158 -11.50 -28.55 -35.31
N SER A 159 -10.58 -28.37 -36.25
CA SER A 159 -10.06 -29.35 -37.21
C SER A 159 -10.74 -29.51 -38.58
N ARG A 160 -9.88 -29.30 -39.60
CA ARG A 160 -9.64 -30.13 -40.79
C ARG A 160 -10.77 -30.29 -41.82
N ARG A 161 -10.48 -29.80 -43.04
CA ARG A 161 -10.77 -30.34 -44.39
C ARG A 161 -10.69 -29.17 -45.37
N THR A 162 -10.08 -29.20 -46.56
CA THR A 162 -9.34 -30.19 -47.35
C THR A 162 -8.65 -29.38 -48.45
N ALA A 163 -7.53 -29.87 -48.96
CA ALA A 163 -6.91 -29.40 -50.19
C ALA A 163 -7.90 -29.28 -51.37
N ALA A 164 -7.75 -28.23 -52.18
CA ALA A 164 -8.15 -28.23 -53.57
C ALA A 164 -7.15 -27.41 -54.38
N ARG A 165 -6.37 -28.16 -55.15
CA ARG A 165 -5.38 -27.78 -56.15
C ARG A 165 -6.07 -27.18 -57.37
N ALA A 166 -5.61 -26.04 -57.86
CA ALA A 166 -5.88 -25.59 -59.24
C ALA A 166 -4.57 -25.08 -59.86
N THR A 167 -4.08 -25.87 -60.80
CA THR A 167 -2.94 -25.70 -61.70
C THR A 167 -3.24 -24.74 -62.85
N SER A 168 -2.26 -23.92 -63.24
CA SER A 168 -1.85 -23.51 -64.62
C SER A 168 -1.19 -22.13 -64.54
N SER A 169 -0.12 -21.72 -65.22
CA SER A 169 0.76 -22.24 -66.28
C SER A 169 1.86 -21.15 -66.43
N ARG A 170 3.15 -21.44 -66.30
CA ARG A 170 4.13 -21.76 -67.38
C ARG A 170 4.85 -20.53 -67.99
N SER A 171 6.18 -20.69 -68.11
CA SER A 171 7.17 -20.01 -68.99
C SER A 171 7.63 -18.61 -68.54
N ARG A 172 8.92 -18.25 -68.47
CA ARG A 172 10.21 -18.80 -68.94
C ARG A 172 11.28 -18.59 -67.87
#